data_AF-A0A0U5D208-F1
#
_entry.id   AF-A0A0U5D208-F1
#
_cell.length_a   1.000
_cell.length_b   1.000
_cell.length_c   1.000
_cell.angle_alpha   90.00
_cell.angle_beta   90.00
_cell.angle_gamma   90.00
#
_symmetry.space_group_name_H-M   'P 1'
#
loop_
_entity.id
_entity.type
_entity.pdbx_description
1 polymer ?
#
loop_
_entity_poly.entity_id
_entity_poly.type
_entity_poly.pdbx_seq_one_letter_code
_entity_poly.pdbx_strand_id
1 'polypeptide(L)'
;MVVPVDDLTNDDPYPVKPDTNEYEALSFLVAHHQYGFTPSEIAARTDLSETSASKAMARLFEDRLVERAETTYYINPHRADELKQRLASLDSAARIFEKAPDDAYAKQGWEHEVPSLDRDESTEPTSDHSKTAEERAQAIIEDIEDRRAEE
;
A
#
# COMPACT_ATOMS: atom_id res chain seq x y z
N MET A 1 10.66 -13.25 23.51
CA MET A 1 10.73 -13.25 22.03
C MET A 1 10.41 -11.83 21.60
N VAL A 2 11.32 -11.15 20.92
CA VAL A 2 11.06 -9.81 20.37
C VAL A 2 10.35 -10.00 19.04
N VAL A 3 9.20 -9.33 18.87
CA VAL A 3 8.45 -9.35 17.60
C VAL A 3 8.87 -8.09 16.83
N PRO A 4 9.35 -8.22 15.57
CA PRO A 4 9.63 -7.09 14.70
C PRO A 4 8.40 -6.18 14.58
N VAL A 5 8.62 -4.86 14.55
CA VAL A 5 7.54 -3.87 14.50
C VAL A 5 6.74 -3.97 13.20
N ASP A 6 7.39 -4.39 12.11
CA ASP A 6 6.77 -4.60 10.80
C ASP A 6 5.72 -5.73 10.82
N ASP A 7 5.90 -6.75 11.66
CA ASP A 7 4.91 -7.83 11.87
C ASP A 7 3.73 -7.38 12.75
N LEU A 8 3.81 -6.20 13.37
CA LEU A 8 2.76 -5.60 14.20
C LEU A 8 1.97 -4.52 13.44
N THR A 9 2.53 -3.97 12.38
CA THR A 9 1.81 -3.06 11.48
C THR A 9 0.91 -3.88 10.57
N ASN A 10 -0.39 -3.78 10.82
CA ASN A 10 -1.42 -4.43 10.03
C ASN A 10 -1.32 -3.96 8.57
N ASP A 11 -0.74 -4.80 7.71
CA ASP A 11 -0.60 -4.58 6.26
C ASP A 11 -1.93 -4.85 5.52
N ASP A 12 -3.05 -4.61 6.23
CA ASP A 12 -4.38 -4.83 5.70
C ASP A 12 -4.62 -3.75 4.64
N PRO A 13 -4.86 -4.14 3.37
CA PRO A 13 -5.07 -3.17 2.30
C PRO A 13 -6.22 -2.24 2.66
N TYR A 14 -6.02 -0.94 2.37
CA TYR A 14 -7.05 0.05 2.63
C TYR A 14 -8.35 -0.36 1.90
N PRO A 15 -9.50 -0.43 2.60
CA PRO A 15 -10.68 -1.16 2.09
C PRO A 15 -11.41 -0.41 0.98
N VAL A 16 -11.09 0.88 0.77
CA VAL A 16 -11.70 1.74 -0.25
C VAL A 16 -10.80 1.83 -1.48
N LYS A 17 -11.37 1.51 -2.64
CA LYS A 17 -10.70 1.58 -3.93
C LYS A 17 -11.13 2.83 -4.70
N PRO A 18 -10.23 3.47 -5.48
CA PRO A 18 -10.62 4.54 -6.41
C PRO A 18 -11.76 4.11 -7.33
N ASP A 19 -12.53 5.08 -7.81
CA ASP A 19 -13.65 4.88 -8.75
C ASP A 19 -14.77 3.93 -8.27
N THR A 20 -14.89 3.78 -6.94
CA THR A 20 -16.00 3.05 -6.30
C THR A 20 -16.98 3.99 -5.62
N ASN A 21 -18.20 3.52 -5.38
CA ASN A 21 -19.22 4.30 -4.69
C ASN A 21 -18.79 4.64 -3.24
N GLU A 22 -18.06 3.74 -2.60
CA GLU A 22 -17.48 3.91 -1.26
C GLU A 22 -16.45 5.04 -1.25
N TYR A 23 -15.59 5.09 -2.28
CA TYR A 23 -14.64 6.18 -2.44
C TYR A 23 -15.32 7.52 -2.63
N GLU A 24 -16.34 7.59 -3.49
CA GLU A 24 -17.07 8.83 -3.74
C GLU A 24 -17.78 9.34 -2.48
N ALA A 25 -18.51 8.44 -1.78
CA ALA A 25 -19.20 8.79 -0.54
C ALA A 25 -18.24 9.21 0.58
N LEU A 26 -17.12 8.49 0.73
CA LEU A 26 -16.11 8.83 1.74
C LEU A 26 -15.42 10.16 1.43
N SER A 27 -15.10 10.40 0.17
CA SER A 27 -14.47 11.66 -0.28
C SER A 27 -15.38 12.86 -0.01
N PHE A 28 -16.68 12.71 -0.27
CA PHE A 28 -17.68 13.71 0.08
C PHE A 28 -17.68 13.99 1.60
N LEU A 29 -17.75 12.96 2.43
CA LEU A 29 -17.76 13.13 3.88
C LEU A 29 -16.48 13.75 4.44
N VAL A 30 -15.31 13.41 3.88
CA VAL A 30 -14.03 14.02 4.27
C VAL A 30 -13.97 15.50 3.89
N ALA A 31 -14.47 15.86 2.70
CA ALA A 31 -14.57 17.25 2.26
C ALA A 31 -15.52 18.09 3.15
N HIS A 32 -16.55 17.44 3.71
CA HIS A 32 -17.58 18.06 4.54
C HIS A 32 -17.58 17.57 6.00
N HIS A 33 -16.41 17.16 6.52
CA HIS A 33 -16.28 16.47 7.81
C HIS A 33 -16.78 17.23 9.04
N GLN A 34 -17.08 18.53 8.91
CA GLN A 34 -17.68 19.34 9.97
C GLN A 34 -19.15 18.98 10.23
N TYR A 35 -19.79 18.21 9.34
CA TYR A 35 -21.20 17.85 9.40
C TYR A 35 -21.40 16.36 9.14
N GLY A 36 -22.51 15.83 9.65
CA GLY A 36 -23.00 14.51 9.29
C GLY A 36 -24.09 14.59 8.21
N PHE A 37 -24.27 13.51 7.47
CA PHE A 37 -25.23 13.42 6.37
C PHE A 37 -25.95 12.08 6.36
N THR A 38 -27.23 12.11 5.97
CA THR A 38 -27.99 10.89 5.65
C THR A 38 -27.61 10.37 4.25
N PRO A 39 -27.82 9.07 3.94
CA PRO A 39 -27.55 8.55 2.60
C PRO A 39 -28.28 9.28 1.47
N SER A 40 -29.52 9.72 1.70
CA SER A 40 -30.29 10.50 0.72
C SER A 40 -29.67 11.87 0.46
N GLU A 41 -29.13 12.52 1.49
CA GLU A 41 -28.44 13.80 1.36
C GLU A 41 -27.07 13.70 0.68
N ILE A 42 -26.38 12.55 0.84
CA ILE A 42 -25.15 12.24 0.11
C ILE A 42 -25.48 12.03 -1.37
N ALA A 43 -26.49 11.20 -1.68
CA ALA A 43 -26.94 10.95 -3.05
C ALA A 43 -27.40 12.23 -3.77
N ALA A 44 -27.97 13.20 -3.05
CA ALA A 44 -28.37 14.49 -3.63
C ALA A 44 -27.19 15.41 -4.00
N ARG A 45 -25.98 15.11 -3.51
CA ARG A 45 -24.78 15.96 -3.66
C ARG A 45 -23.59 15.25 -4.31
N THR A 46 -23.80 14.00 -4.72
CA THR A 46 -22.83 13.13 -5.39
C THR A 46 -23.51 12.52 -6.62
N ASP A 47 -22.75 11.80 -7.44
CA ASP A 47 -23.28 11.10 -8.62
C ASP A 47 -23.90 9.73 -8.25
N LEU A 48 -23.99 9.43 -6.94
CA LEU A 48 -24.54 8.19 -6.43
C LEU A 48 -26.07 8.18 -6.44
N SER A 49 -26.64 7.03 -6.82
CA SER A 49 -28.05 6.75 -6.52
C SER A 49 -28.28 6.60 -5.01
N GLU A 50 -29.48 6.87 -4.52
CA GLU A 50 -29.84 6.71 -3.09
C GLU A 50 -29.58 5.29 -2.57
N THR A 51 -29.81 4.27 -3.43
CA THR A 51 -29.51 2.87 -3.09
C THR A 51 -27.99 2.63 -3.03
N SER A 52 -27.23 3.20 -3.95
CA SER A 52 -25.76 3.12 -3.97
C SER A 52 -25.16 3.80 -2.73
N ALA A 53 -25.60 5.02 -2.42
CA ALA A 53 -25.15 5.76 -1.24
C ALA A 53 -25.48 4.98 0.05
N SER A 54 -26.68 4.43 0.18
CA SER A 54 -27.06 3.63 1.36
C SER A 54 -26.16 2.40 1.56
N LYS A 55 -25.85 1.67 0.48
CA LYS A 55 -24.95 0.51 0.53
C LYS A 55 -23.51 0.92 0.82
N ALA A 56 -23.01 1.97 0.17
CA ALA A 56 -21.67 2.49 0.39
C ALA A 56 -21.49 2.93 1.86
N MET A 57 -22.45 3.66 2.42
CA MET A 57 -22.39 4.10 3.81
C MET A 57 -22.43 2.95 4.82
N ALA A 58 -23.21 1.90 4.55
CA ALA A 58 -23.22 0.71 5.38
C ALA A 58 -21.85 0.02 5.41
N ARG A 59 -21.21 -0.15 4.24
CA ARG A 59 -19.87 -0.74 4.12
C ARG A 59 -18.80 0.11 4.80
N LEU A 60 -18.79 1.41 4.55
CA LEU A 60 -17.85 2.33 5.22
C LEU A 60 -17.97 2.30 6.75
N PHE A 61 -19.18 2.07 7.27
CA PHE A 61 -19.41 1.90 8.70
C PHE A 61 -18.91 0.55 9.22
N GLU A 62 -19.16 -0.54 8.47
CA GLU A 62 -18.62 -1.88 8.76
C GLU A 62 -17.08 -1.86 8.79
N ASP A 63 -16.46 -1.17 7.83
CA ASP A 63 -15.01 -0.96 7.73
C ASP A 63 -14.47 0.07 8.74
N ARG A 64 -15.34 0.63 9.59
CA ARG A 64 -14.99 1.62 10.62
C ARG A 64 -14.28 2.85 10.08
N LEU A 65 -14.60 3.27 8.86
CA LEU A 65 -14.09 4.50 8.26
C LEU A 65 -14.96 5.72 8.60
N VAL A 66 -16.23 5.47 8.90
CA VAL A 66 -17.21 6.49 9.29
C VAL A 66 -17.93 6.07 10.56
N GLU A 67 -18.44 7.04 11.28
CA GLU A 67 -19.30 6.84 12.44
C GLU A 67 -20.77 7.04 12.05
N ARG A 68 -21.70 6.48 12.83
CA ARG A 68 -23.14 6.66 12.61
C ARG A 68 -23.87 7.01 13.89
N ALA A 69 -24.65 8.09 13.84
CA ALA A 69 -25.62 8.45 14.86
C ALA A 69 -27.03 8.42 14.23
N GLU A 70 -27.88 7.52 14.72
CA GLU A 70 -29.20 7.24 14.11
C GLU A 70 -29.08 6.88 12.62
N THR A 71 -29.54 7.77 11.73
CA THR A 71 -29.48 7.63 10.26
C THR A 71 -28.39 8.49 9.62
N THR A 72 -27.67 9.27 10.42
CA THR A 72 -26.68 10.24 9.96
C THR A 72 -25.27 9.68 10.11
N TYR A 73 -24.51 9.73 9.04
CA TYR A 73 -23.11 9.30 9.00
C TYR A 73 -22.18 10.50 9.03
N TYR A 74 -21.04 10.37 9.71
CA TYR A 74 -20.06 11.44 9.86
C TYR A 74 -18.64 10.90 10.02
N ILE A 75 -17.65 11.77 9.80
CA ILE A 75 -16.24 11.46 10.03
C ILE A 75 -15.88 11.83 11.46
N ASN A 76 -15.19 10.94 12.16
CA ASN A 76 -14.60 11.27 13.45
C ASN A 76 -13.60 12.43 13.26
N PRO A 77 -13.77 13.60 13.93
CA PRO A 77 -12.91 14.76 13.73
C PRO A 77 -11.42 14.48 13.95
N HIS A 78 -11.07 13.55 14.84
CA HIS A 78 -9.68 13.17 15.10
C HIS A 78 -9.04 12.34 13.97
N ARG A 79 -9.85 11.80 13.05
CA ARG A 79 -9.40 10.97 11.92
C ARG A 79 -9.58 11.65 10.57
N ALA A 80 -10.17 12.85 10.53
CA ALA A 80 -10.47 13.54 9.27
C ALA A 80 -9.20 13.82 8.46
N ASP A 81 -8.13 14.31 9.10
CA ASP A 81 -6.86 14.60 8.43
C ASP A 81 -6.16 13.32 7.93
N GLU A 82 -6.21 12.25 8.72
CA GLU A 82 -5.68 10.93 8.33
C GLU A 82 -6.38 10.40 7.08
N LEU A 83 -7.72 10.39 7.07
CA LEU A 83 -8.52 9.93 5.94
C LEU A 83 -8.29 10.80 4.70
N LYS A 84 -8.19 12.11 4.87
CA LYS A 84 -7.85 13.05 3.79
C LYS A 84 -6.49 12.72 3.17
N GLN A 85 -5.48 12.47 4.00
CA GLN A 85 -4.14 12.12 3.51
C GLN A 85 -4.15 10.75 2.81
N ARG A 86 -4.91 9.78 3.32
CA ARG A 86 -5.07 8.46 2.69
C ARG A 86 -5.73 8.56 1.31
N LEU A 87 -6.83 9.30 1.18
CA LEU A 87 -7.48 9.54 -0.11
C LEU A 87 -6.54 10.24 -1.10
N ALA A 88 -5.81 11.27 -0.65
CA ALA A 88 -4.83 11.95 -1.50
C ALA A 88 -3.69 11.02 -1.97
N SER A 89 -3.27 10.07 -1.12
CA SER A 89 -2.29 9.05 -1.49
C SER A 89 -2.85 8.08 -2.54
N LEU A 90 -4.11 7.67 -2.43
CA LEU A 90 -4.78 6.83 -3.42
C LEU A 90 -4.89 7.54 -4.77
N ASP A 91 -5.31 8.80 -4.77
CA ASP A 91 -5.41 9.62 -6.00
C ASP A 91 -4.05 9.76 -6.68
N SER A 92 -2.99 9.91 -5.88
CA SER A 92 -1.62 10.01 -6.38
C SER A 92 -1.17 8.70 -7.03
N ALA A 93 -1.47 7.56 -6.41
CA ALA A 93 -1.18 6.24 -6.96
C ALA A 93 -1.94 5.98 -8.27
N ALA A 94 -3.24 6.30 -8.30
CA ALA A 94 -4.07 6.17 -9.51
C ALA A 94 -3.51 7.02 -10.67
N ARG A 95 -3.13 8.28 -10.40
CA ARG A 95 -2.53 9.17 -11.41
C ARG A 95 -1.19 8.70 -11.94
N ILE A 96 -0.36 8.05 -11.11
CA ILE A 96 0.91 7.48 -11.56
C ILE A 96 0.63 6.34 -12.55
N PHE A 97 -0.34 5.48 -12.23
CA PHE A 97 -0.71 4.36 -13.09
C PHE A 97 -1.27 4.83 -14.44
N GLU A 98 -2.17 5.82 -14.45
CA GLU A 98 -2.73 6.38 -15.69
C GLU A 98 -1.69 7.06 -16.59
N LYS A 99 -0.64 7.63 -16.00
CA LYS A 99 0.42 8.35 -16.73
C LYS A 99 1.62 7.48 -17.07
N ALA A 100 1.65 6.24 -16.59
CA ALA A 100 2.74 5.33 -16.89
C ALA A 100 2.78 5.13 -18.42
N PRO A 101 3.92 5.43 -19.09
CA PRO A 101 4.06 5.08 -20.48
C PRO A 101 4.02 3.56 -20.62
N ASP A 102 3.49 3.07 -21.74
CA ASP A 102 3.65 1.66 -22.10
C ASP A 102 5.15 1.35 -22.15
N ASP A 103 5.66 0.65 -21.13
CA ASP A 103 7.06 0.29 -21.04
C ASP A 103 7.36 -0.93 -21.93
N ALA A 104 8.63 -1.34 -21.97
CA ALA A 104 9.03 -2.50 -22.76
C ALA A 104 8.33 -3.81 -22.31
N TYR A 105 7.84 -3.85 -21.07
CA TYR A 105 7.19 -5.00 -20.44
C TYR A 105 5.66 -4.97 -20.58
N ALA A 106 5.08 -3.87 -21.06
CA ALA A 106 3.64 -3.75 -21.33
C ALA A 106 3.20 -4.45 -22.64
N LYS A 107 4.13 -4.91 -23.47
CA LYS A 107 3.85 -5.55 -24.77
C LYS A 107 3.68 -7.06 -24.64
N GLN A 108 2.68 -7.65 -25.30
CA GLN A 108 2.59 -9.12 -25.38
C GLN A 108 3.86 -9.71 -26.02
N GLY A 109 4.40 -10.78 -25.42
CA GLY A 109 5.62 -11.42 -25.92
C GLY A 109 6.91 -10.78 -25.42
N TRP A 110 6.85 -9.79 -24.53
CA TRP A 110 8.05 -9.20 -23.89
C TRP A 110 8.94 -10.26 -23.24
N GLU A 111 8.34 -11.36 -22.78
CA GLU A 111 9.02 -12.51 -22.19
C GLU A 111 10.01 -13.18 -23.15
N HIS A 112 9.84 -13.02 -24.47
CA HIS A 112 10.75 -13.54 -25.48
C HIS A 112 11.89 -12.57 -25.83
N GLU A 113 11.75 -11.29 -25.46
CA GLU A 113 12.75 -10.23 -25.71
C GLU A 113 13.75 -10.11 -24.57
N VAL A 114 13.45 -10.67 -23.40
CA VAL A 114 14.35 -10.68 -22.24
C VAL A 114 15.06 -12.01 -22.08
N PRO A 115 16.34 -12.02 -21.66
CA PRO A 115 17.04 -13.26 -21.32
C PRO A 115 16.29 -14.05 -20.25
N SER A 116 16.20 -15.36 -20.42
CA SER A 116 15.67 -16.23 -19.38
C SER A 116 16.52 -16.12 -18.11
N LEU A 117 15.84 -16.05 -16.97
CA LEU A 117 16.49 -16.11 -15.65
C LEU A 117 16.84 -17.54 -15.25
N ASP A 118 16.73 -18.49 -16.18
CA ASP A 118 17.27 -19.83 -16.00
C ASP A 118 18.74 -19.65 -15.72
N ARG A 119 19.08 -19.81 -14.44
CA ARG A 119 20.45 -19.90 -13.98
C ARG A 119 21.00 -21.12 -14.70
N ASP A 120 21.70 -20.89 -15.79
CA ASP A 120 22.57 -21.90 -16.37
C ASP A 120 23.41 -22.42 -15.20
N GLU A 121 23.22 -23.69 -14.86
CA GLU A 121 24.10 -24.46 -13.96
C GLU A 121 25.53 -24.58 -14.54
N SER A 122 25.85 -23.81 -15.59
CA SER A 122 27.15 -23.74 -16.25
C SER A 122 27.71 -22.33 -16.38
N THR A 123 27.12 -21.31 -15.75
CA THR A 123 27.95 -20.17 -15.36
C THR A 123 28.68 -20.58 -14.10
N GLU A 124 29.77 -21.32 -14.26
CA GLU A 124 30.83 -21.30 -13.27
C GLU A 124 31.09 -19.81 -12.96
N PRO A 125 30.83 -19.33 -11.74
CA PRO A 125 31.38 -18.06 -11.38
C PRO A 125 32.88 -18.26 -11.55
N THR A 126 33.53 -17.46 -12.40
CA THR A 126 34.95 -17.13 -12.20
C THR A 126 35.04 -16.27 -10.93
N SER A 127 34.54 -16.83 -9.83
CA SER A 127 34.85 -16.44 -8.48
C SER A 127 36.14 -17.16 -8.20
N ASP A 128 37.24 -16.46 -8.49
CA ASP A 128 38.56 -16.72 -7.93
C ASP A 128 38.58 -16.53 -6.39
N HIS A 129 37.50 -16.95 -5.72
CA HIS A 129 37.27 -16.91 -4.28
C HIS A 129 36.40 -18.10 -3.89
N SER A 130 36.90 -19.30 -4.21
CA SER A 130 36.50 -20.55 -3.56
C SER A 130 36.98 -20.51 -2.10
N LYS A 131 36.27 -19.72 -1.31
CA LYS A 131 36.29 -19.81 0.15
C LYS A 131 34.85 -19.89 0.58
N THR A 132 34.54 -20.95 1.29
CA THR A 132 33.23 -21.21 1.88
C THR A 132 32.82 -20.05 2.79
N ALA A 133 31.51 -19.92 3.05
CA ALA A 133 31.00 -18.87 3.93
C ALA A 133 31.66 -18.90 5.32
N GLU A 134 32.06 -20.10 5.78
CA GLU A 134 32.79 -20.31 7.03
C GLU A 134 34.21 -19.75 6.97
N GLU A 135 34.98 -20.02 5.91
CA GLU A 135 36.32 -19.44 5.74
C GLU A 135 36.30 -17.91 5.58
N ARG A 136 35.24 -17.37 4.96
CA ARG A 136 35.04 -15.91 4.87
C ARG A 136 34.72 -15.32 6.25
N ALA A 137 33.92 -16.01 7.05
CA ALA A 137 33.63 -15.59 8.42
C ALA A 137 34.88 -15.67 9.31
N GLN A 138 35.71 -16.72 9.18
CA GLN A 138 36.97 -16.83 9.91
C GLN A 138 37.94 -15.70 9.56
N ALA A 139 38.10 -15.37 8.27
CA ALA A 139 39.01 -14.30 7.84
C ALA A 139 38.59 -12.92 8.39
N ILE A 140 37.28 -12.68 8.53
CA ILE A 140 36.77 -11.43 9.12
C ILE A 140 37.03 -11.40 10.64
N ILE A 141 36.90 -12.54 11.32
CA ILE A 141 37.16 -12.63 12.76
C ILE A 141 38.66 -12.42 13.05
N GLU A 142 39.54 -13.05 12.27
CA GLU A 142 41.00 -12.93 12.42
C GLU A 142 41.49 -11.48 12.17
N ASP A 143 40.97 -10.79 11.16
CA ASP A 143 41.27 -9.37 10.88
C ASP A 143 40.80 -8.40 11.98
N ILE A 144 39.72 -8.75 12.70
CA ILE A 144 39.24 -7.96 13.85
C ILE A 144 40.11 -8.21 15.10
N GLU A 145 40.63 -9.43 15.27
CA GLU A 145 41.51 -9.79 16.39
C GLU A 145 42.91 -9.20 16.23
N ASP A 146 43.49 -9.21 15.02
CA ASP A 146 44.79 -8.59 14.75
C ASP A 146 44.75 -7.07 14.95
N ARG A 147 43.67 -6.39 14.51
CA ARG A 147 43.48 -4.95 14.76
C ARG A 147 43.33 -4.58 16.24
N ARG A 148 42.96 -5.54 17.08
CA ARG A 148 42.81 -5.34 18.54
C ARG A 148 44.10 -5.66 19.31
N ALA A 149 45.04 -6.37 18.69
CA ALA A 149 46.34 -6.68 19.27
C ALA A 149 47.42 -5.59 19.03
N GLU A 150 47.13 -4.61 18.17
CA GLU A 150 48.00 -3.46 17.89
C GLU A 150 47.66 -2.15 18.67
N GLU A 151 46.73 -2.20 19.63
CA GLU A 151 46.51 -1.15 20.66
C GLU A 151 47.02 -1.58 22.05
#